data_AF-A0A956RMR5-F1
#
_entry.id   AF-A0A956RMR5-F1
#
_cell.length_a   1.000
_cell.length_b   1.000
_cell.length_c   1.000
_cell.angle_alpha   90.00
_cell.angle_beta   90.00
_cell.angle_gamma   90.00
#
_symmetry.space_group_name_H-M   'P 1'
#
loop_
_entity.id
_entity.type
_entity.pdbx_description
1 polymer ?
#
loop_
_entity_poly.entity_id
_entity_poly.type
_entity_poly.pdbx_seq_one_letter_code
_entity_poly.pdbx_strand_id
1 'polypeptide(L)'
;MSSPETQPSRIRPSAPRERAREESAASGADRFRDAAAYDHHRANPYLERRNELLLSWLPAEARTVVDIGCGPGIAGHPVQDAGRTVWSLDASVAALEAGPP
;
A
#
# COMPACT_ATOMS: atom_id res chain seq x y z
N MET A 1 57.76 -21.33 -16.88
CA MET A 1 56.85 -20.30 -16.31
C MET A 1 55.53 -21.00 -16.04
N SER A 2 55.23 -21.32 -14.79
CA SER A 2 54.06 -22.12 -14.41
C SER A 2 52.95 -21.20 -13.90
N SER A 3 51.77 -21.27 -14.51
CA SER A 3 50.57 -20.54 -14.08
C SER A 3 50.06 -21.05 -12.73
N PRO A 4 49.57 -20.18 -11.82
CA PRO A 4 49.00 -20.64 -10.55
C PRO A 4 47.54 -21.08 -10.74
N GLU A 5 47.23 -22.29 -10.28
CA GLU A 5 45.88 -22.84 -10.22
C GLU A 5 45.02 -22.02 -9.26
N THR A 6 43.87 -21.54 -9.73
CA THR A 6 42.87 -20.84 -8.90
C THR A 6 41.96 -21.88 -8.27
N GLN A 7 42.06 -22.08 -6.96
CA GLN A 7 41.14 -22.94 -6.19
C GLN A 7 39.73 -22.32 -6.15
N PRO A 8 38.65 -23.09 -6.43
CA PRO A 8 37.30 -22.58 -6.30
C PRO A 8 36.89 -22.45 -4.83
N SER A 9 36.64 -21.21 -4.41
CA SER A 9 36.08 -20.85 -3.12
C SER A 9 34.76 -21.59 -2.86
N ARG A 10 34.70 -22.41 -1.81
CA ARG A 10 33.46 -23.03 -1.34
C ARG A 10 32.46 -21.94 -0.92
N ILE A 11 31.36 -21.82 -1.65
CA ILE A 11 30.20 -21.02 -1.25
C ILE A 11 29.67 -21.59 0.07
N ARG A 12 29.78 -20.83 1.16
CA ARG A 12 29.09 -21.15 2.41
C ARG A 12 27.58 -21.05 2.17
N PRO A 13 26.77 -22.05 2.53
CA PRO A 13 25.33 -21.89 2.48
C PRO A 13 24.93 -20.87 3.54
N SER A 14 24.49 -19.68 3.10
CA SER A 14 23.85 -18.70 3.97
C SER A 14 22.52 -19.29 4.45
N ALA A 15 22.44 -19.65 5.73
CA ALA A 15 21.17 -19.93 6.39
C ALA A 15 20.29 -18.65 6.47
N PRO A 16 18.97 -18.78 6.69
CA PRO A 16 17.96 -19.11 5.71
C PRO A 16 17.15 -17.85 5.33
N ARG A 17 16.75 -17.76 4.05
CA ARG A 17 15.92 -16.66 3.49
C ARG A 17 14.59 -16.40 4.23
N GLU A 18 14.17 -17.31 5.10
CA GLU A 18 12.92 -17.23 5.87
C GLU A 18 12.97 -16.16 6.96
N ARG A 19 14.06 -16.05 7.74
CA ARG A 19 14.18 -15.02 8.80
C ARG A 19 14.17 -13.60 8.25
N ALA A 20 14.88 -13.38 7.13
CA ALA A 20 14.89 -12.09 6.46
C ALA A 20 13.51 -11.70 5.88
N ARG A 21 12.70 -12.68 5.47
CA ARG A 21 11.31 -12.45 5.05
C ARG A 21 10.39 -12.11 6.22
N GLU A 22 10.55 -12.77 7.35
CA GLU A 22 9.76 -12.51 8.56
C GLU A 22 10.07 -11.12 9.16
N GLU A 23 11.33 -10.73 9.25
CA GLU A 23 11.73 -9.38 9.70
C GLU A 23 11.25 -8.29 8.73
N SER A 24 11.31 -8.54 7.42
CA SER A 24 10.79 -7.61 6.42
C SER A 24 9.26 -7.50 6.44
N ALA A 25 8.56 -8.61 6.68
CA ALA A 25 7.09 -8.62 6.80
C ALA A 25 6.63 -7.92 8.08
N ALA A 26 7.32 -8.12 9.21
CA ALA A 26 7.07 -7.41 10.46
C ALA A 26 7.30 -5.90 10.29
N SER A 27 8.41 -5.49 9.68
CA SER A 27 8.69 -4.09 9.34
C SER A 27 7.64 -3.49 8.38
N GLY A 28 7.16 -4.27 7.41
CA GLY A 28 6.14 -3.87 6.45
C GLY A 28 4.73 -3.77 7.04
N ALA A 29 4.42 -4.50 8.11
CA ALA A 29 3.16 -4.43 8.83
C ALA A 29 3.12 -3.22 9.78
N ASP A 30 4.26 -2.85 10.37
CA ASP A 30 4.35 -1.79 11.38
C ASP A 30 4.02 -0.40 10.86
N ARG A 31 4.35 -0.11 9.59
CA ARG A 31 3.96 1.14 8.92
C ARG A 31 2.45 1.35 8.81
N PHE A 32 1.64 0.30 8.93
CA PHE A 32 0.18 0.40 8.88
C PHE A 32 -0.44 0.64 10.27
N ARG A 33 0.36 0.62 11.34
CA ARG A 33 -0.11 0.85 12.72
C ARG A 33 -0.22 2.33 13.09
N ASP A 34 0.40 3.22 12.32
CA ASP A 34 0.49 4.64 12.66
C ASP A 34 -0.42 5.50 11.76
N ALA A 35 -1.35 6.23 12.38
CA ALA A 35 -2.20 7.22 11.70
C ALA A 35 -1.38 8.37 11.09
N ALA A 36 -0.23 8.71 11.67
CA ALA A 36 0.66 9.75 11.16
C ALA A 36 1.23 9.40 9.78
N ALA A 37 1.21 8.12 9.39
CA ALA A 37 1.52 7.69 8.04
C ALA A 37 0.58 8.32 7.00
N TYR A 38 -0.59 8.83 7.37
CA TYR A 38 -1.55 9.44 6.46
C TYR A 38 -1.55 10.98 6.50
N ASP A 39 -0.74 11.62 7.35
CA ASP A 39 -0.69 13.09 7.44
C ASP A 39 -0.24 13.73 6.13
N HIS A 40 0.66 13.07 5.40
CA HIS A 40 1.11 13.52 4.08
C HIS A 40 0.04 13.42 2.98
N HIS A 41 -1.13 12.84 3.28
CA HIS A 41 -2.28 12.85 2.38
C HIS A 41 -3.15 14.10 2.55
N ARG A 42 -3.02 14.84 3.66
CA ARG A 42 -3.73 16.12 3.84
C ARG A 42 -3.15 17.16 2.89
N ALA A 43 -4.01 17.76 2.07
CA ALA A 43 -3.67 18.83 1.12
C ALA A 43 -2.56 18.44 0.11
N ASN A 44 -2.58 17.20 -0.39
CA ASN A 44 -1.69 16.77 -1.45
C ASN A 44 -2.35 16.94 -2.84
N PRO A 45 -1.92 17.91 -3.67
CA PRO A 45 -2.56 18.21 -4.95
C PRO A 45 -2.46 17.06 -5.95
N TYR A 46 -1.48 16.16 -5.80
CA TYR A 46 -1.40 14.96 -6.63
C TYR A 46 -2.54 13.98 -6.33
N LEU A 47 -2.92 13.83 -5.06
CA LEU A 47 -4.02 12.95 -4.66
C LEU A 47 -5.37 13.51 -5.12
N GLU A 48 -5.55 14.83 -5.06
CA GLU A 48 -6.73 15.52 -5.60
C GLU A 48 -6.88 15.24 -7.10
N ARG A 49 -5.82 15.47 -7.89
CA ARG A 49 -5.85 15.22 -9.33
C ARG A 49 -6.09 13.75 -9.66
N ARG A 50 -5.48 12.83 -8.90
CA ARG A 50 -5.71 11.38 -9.05
C ARG A 50 -7.19 11.04 -8.83
N ASN A 51 -7.82 11.61 -7.81
CA ASN A 51 -9.22 11.34 -7.48
C ASN A 51 -10.18 11.82 -8.58
N GLU A 52 -9.94 13.00 -9.15
CA GLU A 52 -10.71 13.50 -10.31
C GLU A 52 -10.63 12.52 -11.50
N LEU A 53 -9.43 12.04 -11.81
CA LEU A 53 -9.21 11.09 -12.90
C LEU A 53 -9.90 9.76 -12.62
N LEU A 54 -9.79 9.25 -11.39
CA LEU A 54 -10.46 8.02 -10.97
C LEU A 54 -11.98 8.11 -11.19
N LEU A 55 -12.59 9.22 -10.78
CA LEU A 55 -14.02 9.45 -11.02
C LEU A 55 -14.40 9.48 -12.50
N SER A 56 -13.53 10.05 -13.34
CA SER A 56 -13.77 10.12 -14.80
C SER A 56 -13.63 8.77 -15.51
N TRP A 57 -12.87 7.84 -14.92
CA TRP A 57 -12.64 6.50 -15.48
C TRP A 57 -13.62 5.45 -14.96
N LEU A 58 -14.31 5.74 -13.85
CA LEU A 58 -15.37 4.86 -13.38
C LEU A 58 -16.51 4.81 -14.41
N PRO A 59 -16.94 3.61 -14.84
CA PRO A 59 -18.10 3.46 -15.71
C PRO A 59 -19.33 4.14 -15.12
N ALA A 60 -20.18 4.71 -15.98
CA ALA A 60 -21.39 5.42 -15.55
C ALA A 60 -22.38 4.48 -14.82
N GLU A 61 -22.37 3.21 -15.18
CA GLU A 61 -23.19 2.15 -14.58
C GLU A 61 -22.62 1.58 -13.27
N ALA A 62 -21.39 1.94 -12.89
CA ALA A 62 -20.78 1.46 -11.66
C ALA A 62 -21.45 2.11 -10.44
N ARG A 63 -22.28 1.31 -9.73
CA ARG A 63 -23.03 1.74 -8.53
C ARG A 63 -22.33 1.42 -7.22
N THR A 64 -21.49 0.38 -7.20
CA THR A 64 -20.77 -0.08 -6.02
C THR A 64 -19.28 -0.14 -6.32
N VAL A 65 -18.46 0.39 -5.41
CA VAL A 65 -17.00 0.40 -5.51
C VAL A 65 -16.40 -0.22 -4.26
N VAL A 66 -15.36 -1.04 -4.44
CA VAL A 66 -14.57 -1.57 -3.33
C VAL A 66 -13.23 -0.82 -3.32
N ASP A 67 -12.96 -0.07 -2.27
CA ASP A 67 -11.73 0.72 -2.11
C ASP A 67 -10.73 -0.07 -1.25
N ILE A 68 -9.68 -0.60 -1.89
CA ILE A 68 -8.69 -1.48 -1.25
C ILE A 68 -7.44 -0.66 -0.92
N GLY A 69 -7.07 -0.64 0.36
CA GLY A 69 -6.07 0.30 0.87
C GLY A 69 -6.65 1.72 0.92
N CYS A 70 -7.89 1.83 1.40
CA CYS A 70 -8.67 3.07 1.37
C CYS A 70 -8.05 4.20 2.20
N GLY A 71 -7.14 3.89 3.13
CA GLY A 71 -6.62 4.84 4.09
C GLY A 71 -7.76 5.54 4.83
N PRO A 72 -7.64 6.84 5.14
CA PRO A 72 -8.71 7.61 5.77
C PRO A 72 -9.79 8.07 4.77
N GLY A 73 -9.95 7.39 3.63
CA GLY A 73 -11.04 7.67 2.69
C GLY A 73 -10.76 8.74 1.63
N ILE A 74 -9.48 9.07 1.36
CA ILE A 74 -9.11 10.14 0.40
C ILE A 74 -9.70 9.92 -0.99
N ALA A 75 -9.71 8.68 -1.49
CA ALA A 75 -10.32 8.33 -2.77
C ALA A 75 -11.80 7.96 -2.63
N GLY A 76 -12.15 7.23 -1.58
CA GLY A 76 -13.52 6.78 -1.32
C GLY A 76 -14.54 7.91 -1.18
N HIS A 77 -14.25 8.99 -0.45
CA HIS A 77 -15.25 10.05 -0.19
C HIS A 77 -15.73 10.72 -1.48
N PRO A 78 -14.87 11.17 -2.40
CA PRO A 78 -15.33 11.68 -3.70
C PRO A 78 -16.17 10.69 -4.51
N VAL A 79 -15.88 9.38 -4.40
CA VAL A 79 -16.66 8.31 -5.06
C VAL A 79 -18.05 8.19 -4.43
N GLN A 80 -18.15 8.27 -3.11
CA GLN A 80 -19.41 8.27 -2.38
C GLN A 80 -20.23 9.53 -2.65
N ASP A 81 -19.59 10.71 -2.64
CA ASP A 81 -20.22 12.01 -2.94
C ASP A 81 -20.79 12.06 -4.38
N ALA A 82 -20.17 11.30 -5.30
CA ALA A 82 -20.69 11.10 -6.65
C ALA A 82 -21.92 10.15 -6.72
N GLY A 83 -22.47 9.73 -5.58
CA GLY A 83 -23.70 8.94 -5.49
C GLY A 83 -23.52 7.43 -5.58
N ARG A 84 -22.30 6.93 -5.35
CA ARG A 84 -21.99 5.49 -5.39
C ARG A 84 -21.89 4.91 -3.98
N THR A 85 -22.19 3.62 -3.84
CA THR A 85 -21.90 2.88 -2.60
C THR A 85 -20.43 2.51 -2.57
N VAL A 86 -19.72 2.79 -1.48
CA VAL A 86 -18.32 2.45 -1.31
C VAL A 86 -18.17 1.45 -0.17
N TRP A 87 -17.41 0.38 -0.39
CA TRP A 87 -17.00 -0.55 0.65
C TRP A 87 -15.51 -0.37 0.89
N SER A 88 -15.17 0.15 2.06
CA SER A 88 -13.80 0.49 2.43
C SER A 88 -13.08 -0.69 3.10
N LEU A 89 -11.87 -0.99 2.64
CA LEU A 89 -10.99 -1.99 3.22
C LEU A 89 -9.58 -1.44 3.37
N ASP A 90 -9.02 -1.54 4.57
CA ASP A 90 -7.62 -1.25 4.84
C ASP A 90 -7.04 -2.26 5.83
N ALA A 91 -5.73 -2.47 5.76
CA ALA A 91 -5.00 -3.26 6.75
C ALA A 91 -4.72 -2.45 8.03
N SER A 92 -4.77 -1.12 7.94
CA SER A 92 -4.59 -0.20 9.05
C SER A 92 -5.89 0.01 9.81
N VAL A 93 -5.91 -0.43 11.07
CA VAL A 93 -7.03 -0.15 11.98
C VAL A 93 -7.20 1.36 12.18
N ALA A 94 -6.09 2.10 12.31
CA ALA A 94 -6.13 3.55 12.47
C ALA A 94 -6.74 4.28 11.26
N ALA A 95 -6.52 3.76 10.04
CA ALA A 95 -7.18 4.27 8.84
C ALA A 95 -8.70 4.04 8.88
N LEU A 96 -9.13 2.85 9.31
CA LEU A 96 -10.55 2.52 9.44
C LEU A 96 -11.25 3.31 10.56
N GLU A 97 -10.55 3.55 11.68
CA GLU A 97 -11.05 4.39 12.78
C GLU A 97 -11.22 5.86 12.38
N ALA A 98 -10.54 6.33 11.32
CA ALA A 98 -10.72 7.67 10.77
C ALA A 98 -12.06 7.86 10.04
N GLY A 99 -12.84 6.79 9.84
CA GLY A 99 -14.17 6.83 9.24
C GLY A 99 -14.18 6.97 7.71
N PRO A 100 -13.44 6.13 6.96
CA PRO A 100 -13.62 6.05 5.51
C PRO A 100 -15.07 5.60 5.19
N PRO A 101 -15.56 5.90 3.98
CA PRO A 101 -16.97 5.74 3.60
C PRO A 101 -17.46 4.30 3.47
#